data_AF-A0A661IWW5-F1
#
_entry.id   AF-A0A661IWW5-F1
#
_cell.length_a   1.000
_cell.length_b   1.000
_cell.length_c   1.000
_cell.angle_alpha   90.00
_cell.angle_beta   90.00
_cell.angle_gamma   90.00
#
_symmetry.space_group_name_H-M   'P 1'
#
loop_
_entity.id
_entity.type
_entity.pdbx_description
1 polymer ?
#
loop_
_entity_poly.entity_id
_entity_poly.type
_entity_poly.pdbx_seq_one_letter_code
_entity_poly.pdbx_strand_id
1 'polypeptide(L)'
;MKPIICLGEKLAMLVKCYKKSGIIAFILLFSFNYSAIGAALKEKDKKEILNKAYILKIPFIENKGQIKDENVRYYAKTFGGIVFVTKDGKLVYSLTKFEEKEKVKGWVIRESLVGASISNVKGEEEAVTKVSYFKGKDPS
;
A
#
# COMPACT_ATOMS: atom_id res chain seq x y z
N MET A 1 -56.14 50.42 2.07
CA MET A 1 -55.02 50.14 1.15
C MET A 1 -54.00 49.20 1.82
N LYS A 2 -54.34 47.92 2.07
CA LYS A 2 -53.43 46.87 2.58
C LYS A 2 -53.93 45.43 2.25
N PRO A 3 -53.89 44.95 0.99
CA PRO A 3 -53.99 43.50 0.78
C PRO A 3 -52.84 42.89 -0.03
N ILE A 4 -52.01 43.68 -0.73
CA ILE A 4 -51.05 43.15 -1.70
C ILE A 4 -49.72 42.69 -1.04
N ILE A 5 -49.36 43.24 0.11
CA ILE A 5 -48.06 42.95 0.77
C ILE A 5 -48.05 41.56 1.43
N CYS A 6 -49.21 41.01 1.82
CA CYS A 6 -49.27 39.75 2.57
C CYS A 6 -49.12 38.48 1.70
N LEU A 7 -49.28 38.58 0.36
CA LEU A 7 -49.23 37.43 -0.54
C LEU A 7 -47.78 37.06 -0.94
N GLY A 8 -46.90 38.07 -1.07
CA GLY A 8 -45.49 37.87 -1.44
C GLY A 8 -44.68 37.14 -0.37
N GLU A 9 -44.92 37.41 0.91
CA GLU A 9 -44.23 36.75 2.03
C GLU A 9 -44.63 35.27 2.18
N LYS A 10 -45.91 34.94 1.92
CA LYS A 10 -46.39 33.54 1.92
C LYS A 10 -45.80 32.71 0.78
N LEU A 11 -45.68 33.30 -0.41
CA LEU A 11 -45.05 32.64 -1.57
C LEU A 11 -43.54 32.46 -1.36
N ALA A 12 -42.86 33.45 -0.80
CA ALA A 12 -41.44 33.35 -0.44
C ALA A 12 -41.16 32.28 0.63
N MET A 13 -42.04 32.13 1.63
CA MET A 13 -41.97 31.05 2.61
C MET A 13 -42.19 29.66 1.99
N LEU A 14 -43.16 29.52 1.08
CA LEU A 14 -43.45 28.24 0.41
C LEU A 14 -42.29 27.77 -0.47
N VAL A 15 -41.65 28.68 -1.22
CA VAL A 15 -40.49 28.35 -2.09
C VAL A 15 -39.26 27.94 -1.26
N LYS A 16 -39.06 28.55 -0.08
CA LYS A 16 -37.93 28.23 0.81
C LYS A 16 -38.09 26.85 1.46
N CYS A 17 -39.32 26.43 1.74
CA CYS A 17 -39.63 25.10 2.29
C CYS A 17 -39.43 23.99 1.25
N TYR A 18 -39.83 24.23 0.00
CA TYR A 18 -39.65 23.27 -1.10
C TYR A 18 -38.17 23.02 -1.45
N LYS A 19 -37.32 24.07 -1.39
CA LYS A 19 -35.87 23.96 -1.61
C LYS A 19 -35.16 23.16 -0.50
N LYS A 20 -35.65 23.21 0.74
CA LYS A 20 -35.07 22.48 1.88
C LYS A 20 -35.47 20.99 1.87
N SER A 21 -36.72 20.68 1.52
CA SER A 21 -37.18 19.29 1.36
C SER A 21 -36.53 18.56 0.18
N GLY A 22 -36.26 19.25 -0.94
CA GLY A 22 -35.55 18.65 -2.09
C GLY A 22 -34.10 18.25 -1.79
N ILE A 23 -33.40 19.03 -0.97
CA ILE A 23 -32.01 18.74 -0.55
C ILE A 23 -31.95 17.53 0.39
N ILE A 24 -32.91 17.40 1.31
CA ILE A 24 -33.01 16.26 2.23
C ILE A 24 -33.29 14.95 1.46
N ALA A 25 -34.18 15.00 0.46
CA ALA A 25 -34.47 13.85 -0.40
C ALA A 25 -33.26 13.42 -1.23
N PHE A 26 -32.45 14.37 -1.72
CA PHE A 26 -31.24 14.08 -2.49
C PHE A 26 -30.12 13.46 -1.63
N ILE A 27 -29.98 13.91 -0.38
CA ILE A 27 -29.01 13.35 0.60
C ILE A 27 -29.42 11.92 0.99
N LEU A 28 -30.72 11.66 1.21
CA LEU A 28 -31.23 10.32 1.53
C LEU A 28 -31.08 9.34 0.35
N LEU A 29 -31.20 9.81 -0.89
CA LEU A 29 -31.01 8.99 -2.10
C LEU A 29 -29.53 8.62 -2.34
N PHE A 30 -28.60 9.50 -1.93
CA PHE A 30 -27.17 9.25 -2.04
C PHE A 30 -26.63 8.27 -0.99
N SER A 31 -27.24 8.22 0.20
CA SER A 31 -26.83 7.28 1.27
C SER A 31 -27.11 5.80 0.97
N PHE A 32 -28.01 5.47 0.03
CA PHE A 32 -28.37 4.07 -0.28
C PHE A 32 -27.42 3.37 -1.27
N ASN A 33 -26.54 4.09 -1.97
CA ASN A 33 -25.75 3.52 -3.08
C ASN A 33 -24.26 3.27 -2.77
N TYR A 34 -23.80 3.48 -1.52
CA TYR A 34 -22.38 3.27 -1.17
C TYR A 34 -22.02 1.83 -0.74
N SER A 35 -23.00 0.93 -0.54
CA SER A 35 -22.73 -0.36 0.12
C SER A 35 -22.45 -1.55 -0.82
N ALA A 36 -22.10 -1.32 -2.09
CA ALA A 36 -21.80 -2.41 -3.03
C ALA A 36 -20.50 -2.22 -3.82
N ILE A 37 -19.48 -1.60 -3.23
CA ILE A 37 -18.12 -1.62 -3.78
C ILE A 37 -17.26 -2.52 -2.90
N GLY A 38 -16.98 -3.72 -3.41
CA GLY A 38 -16.01 -4.65 -2.86
C GLY A 38 -16.65 -5.97 -2.42
N ALA A 39 -16.37 -7.05 -3.15
CA ALA A 39 -16.56 -8.38 -2.61
C ALA A 39 -15.80 -8.47 -1.28
N ALA A 40 -16.52 -8.60 -0.17
CA ALA A 40 -15.91 -8.72 1.14
C ALA A 40 -15.08 -10.02 1.18
N LEU A 41 -13.75 -9.89 1.17
CA LEU A 41 -12.85 -10.99 1.53
C LEU A 41 -13.33 -11.55 2.88
N LYS A 42 -13.67 -12.85 2.93
CA LYS A 42 -14.15 -13.47 4.16
C LYS A 42 -13.05 -13.37 5.20
N GLU A 43 -13.40 -12.94 6.41
CA GLU A 43 -12.45 -12.65 7.49
C GLU A 43 -11.55 -13.86 7.84
N LYS A 44 -12.08 -15.08 7.65
CA LYS A 44 -11.34 -16.34 7.79
C LYS A 44 -10.15 -16.45 6.84
N ASP A 45 -10.34 -16.07 5.58
CA ASP A 45 -9.30 -16.15 4.53
C ASP A 45 -8.18 -15.14 4.81
N LYS A 46 -8.53 -13.95 5.32
CA LYS A 46 -7.56 -12.94 5.76
C LYS A 46 -6.69 -13.44 6.91
N LYS A 47 -7.28 -14.07 7.92
CA LYS A 47 -6.55 -14.63 9.07
C LYS A 47 -5.62 -15.77 8.65
N GLU A 48 -6.06 -16.64 7.74
CA GLU A 48 -5.23 -17.73 7.22
C GLU A 48 -4.03 -17.21 6.41
N ILE A 49 -4.24 -16.23 5.53
CA ILE A 49 -3.17 -15.61 4.74
C ILE A 49 -2.14 -14.94 5.65
N LEU A 50 -2.59 -14.20 6.67
CA LEU A 50 -1.69 -13.56 7.64
C LEU A 50 -0.86 -14.60 8.41
N ASN A 51 -1.48 -15.69 8.88
CA ASN A 51 -0.74 -16.76 9.55
C ASN A 51 0.33 -17.38 8.66
N LYS A 52 0.04 -17.62 7.37
CA LYS A 52 1.04 -18.13 6.42
C LYS A 52 2.16 -17.12 6.15
N ALA A 53 1.84 -15.83 6.07
CA ALA A 53 2.81 -14.77 5.86
C ALA A 53 3.78 -14.63 7.06
N TYR A 54 3.27 -14.73 8.30
CA TYR A 54 4.10 -14.67 9.51
C TYR A 54 5.06 -15.84 9.67
N ILE A 55 4.72 -17.03 9.15
CA ILE A 55 5.58 -18.22 9.21
C ILE A 55 6.68 -18.16 8.14
N LEU A 56 6.51 -17.36 7.08
CA LEU A 56 7.46 -17.33 5.98
C LEU A 56 8.78 -16.69 6.40
N LYS A 57 9.83 -17.51 6.48
CA LYS A 57 11.20 -17.03 6.64
C LYS A 57 11.72 -16.46 5.32
N ILE A 58 11.89 -15.15 5.24
CA ILE A 58 12.50 -14.45 4.09
C ILE A 58 13.93 -14.06 4.45
N PRO A 59 14.94 -14.86 4.07
CA PRO A 59 16.32 -14.53 4.37
C PRO A 59 16.89 -13.45 3.45
N PHE A 60 17.98 -12.85 3.90
CA PHE A 60 18.86 -12.07 3.05
C PHE A 60 19.70 -12.98 2.16
N ILE A 61 19.82 -12.59 0.89
CA ILE A 61 20.61 -13.28 -0.13
C ILE A 61 21.86 -12.45 -0.39
N GLU A 62 23.03 -13.08 -0.37
CA GLU A 62 24.29 -12.41 -0.72
C GLU A 62 24.28 -12.00 -2.21
N ASN A 63 24.66 -10.76 -2.47
CA ASN A 63 24.85 -10.27 -3.82
C ASN A 63 26.19 -10.75 -4.38
N LYS A 64 26.12 -11.72 -5.29
CA LYS A 64 27.23 -12.29 -6.08
C LYS A 64 27.14 -11.89 -7.56
N GLY A 65 26.47 -10.76 -7.87
CA GLY A 65 26.27 -10.24 -9.22
C GLY A 65 24.82 -10.25 -9.71
N GLN A 66 23.86 -10.67 -8.88
CA GLN A 66 22.43 -10.62 -9.21
C GLN A 66 21.91 -9.17 -9.22
N ILE A 67 22.48 -8.30 -8.37
CA ILE A 67 22.17 -6.87 -8.32
C ILE A 67 23.38 -6.11 -8.87
N LYS A 68 23.14 -5.27 -9.89
CA LYS A 68 24.19 -4.50 -10.60
C LYS A 68 24.92 -3.48 -9.72
N ASP A 69 24.23 -2.95 -8.70
CA ASP A 69 24.85 -2.01 -7.77
C ASP A 69 25.82 -2.75 -6.85
N GLU A 70 27.12 -2.49 -7.02
CA GLU A 70 28.18 -3.09 -6.23
C GLU A 70 28.16 -2.68 -4.76
N ASN A 71 27.47 -1.61 -4.39
CA ASN A 71 27.34 -1.20 -2.98
C ASN A 71 26.39 -2.11 -2.21
N VAL A 72 25.56 -2.91 -2.90
CA VAL A 72 24.66 -3.87 -2.25
C VAL A 72 25.43 -5.12 -1.87
N ARG A 73 25.50 -5.40 -0.56
CA ARG A 73 26.11 -6.62 -0.01
C ARG A 73 25.08 -7.76 0.09
N TYR A 74 23.88 -7.47 0.57
CA TYR A 74 22.78 -8.43 0.70
C TYR A 74 21.47 -7.82 0.23
N TYR A 75 20.50 -8.66 -0.18
CA TYR A 75 19.15 -8.21 -0.49
C TYR A 75 18.10 -9.26 -0.11
N ALA A 76 16.88 -8.82 0.18
CA ALA A 76 15.73 -9.68 0.45
C ALA A 76 14.52 -9.20 -0.37
N LYS A 77 13.91 -10.11 -1.14
CA LYS A 77 12.65 -9.84 -1.84
C LYS A 77 11.49 -10.15 -0.90
N THR A 78 10.86 -9.10 -0.41
CA THR A 78 9.69 -9.19 0.48
C THR A 78 8.41 -8.94 -0.32
N PHE A 79 7.25 -9.12 0.31
CA PHE A 79 5.95 -8.82 -0.33
C PHE A 79 5.76 -7.33 -0.65
N GLY A 80 6.38 -6.43 0.13
CA GLY A 80 6.24 -4.98 -0.03
C GLY A 80 7.26 -4.36 -0.98
N GLY A 81 8.16 -5.16 -1.56
CA GLY A 81 9.29 -4.69 -2.33
C GLY A 81 10.61 -5.29 -1.86
N ILE A 82 11.71 -4.67 -2.24
CA ILE A 82 13.06 -5.20 -1.99
C ILE A 82 13.73 -4.42 -0.86
N VAL A 83 14.34 -5.14 0.08
CA VAL A 83 15.22 -4.56 1.10
C VAL A 83 16.66 -4.86 0.73
N PHE A 84 17.52 -3.86 0.72
CA PHE A 84 18.94 -3.97 0.44
C PHE A 84 19.75 -3.65 1.69
N VAL A 85 20.82 -4.39 1.91
CA VAL A 85 21.87 -4.07 2.89
C VAL A 85 23.12 -3.67 2.12
N THR A 86 23.58 -2.46 2.37
CA THR A 86 24.75 -1.88 1.70
C THR A 86 26.06 -2.25 2.40
N LYS A 87 27.19 -2.14 1.70
CA LYS A 87 28.53 -2.41 2.24
C LYS A 87 28.91 -1.50 3.41
N ASP A 88 28.34 -0.28 3.47
CA ASP A 88 28.48 0.66 4.59
C ASP A 88 27.39 0.50 5.66
N GLY A 89 26.59 -0.57 5.58
CA GLY A 89 25.64 -0.99 6.61
C GLY A 89 24.35 -0.19 6.71
N LYS A 90 23.98 0.54 5.65
CA LYS A 90 22.64 1.13 5.52
C LYS A 90 21.64 0.09 5.02
N LEU A 91 20.40 0.19 5.50
CA LEU A 91 19.27 -0.53 4.95
C LEU A 91 18.53 0.37 3.96
N VAL A 92 18.21 -0.16 2.77
CA VAL A 92 17.48 0.58 1.74
C VAL A 92 16.24 -0.22 1.35
N TYR A 93 15.07 0.34 1.59
CA TYR A 93 13.77 -0.24 1.25
C TYR A 93 13.29 0.36 -0.06
N SER A 94 13.15 -0.45 -1.09
CA SER A 94 12.54 -0.09 -2.36
C SER A 94 11.11 -0.61 -2.38
N LEU A 95 10.17 0.21 -1.93
CA LEU A 95 8.75 -0.12 -1.80
C LEU A 95 8.00 0.25 -3.07
N THR A 96 7.35 -0.73 -3.71
CA THR A 96 6.53 -0.50 -4.90
C THR A 96 5.08 -0.30 -4.50
N LYS A 97 4.47 0.84 -4.89
CA LYS A 97 3.03 1.04 -4.69
C LYS A 97 2.26 0.35 -5.81
N PHE A 98 1.58 -0.74 -5.48
CA PHE A 98 0.68 -1.41 -6.42
C PHE A 98 -0.60 -0.56 -6.58
N GLU A 99 -0.70 0.19 -7.69
CA GLU A 99 -1.98 0.75 -8.14
C GLU A 99 -2.41 0.02 -9.40
N GLU A 100 -3.67 -0.40 -9.46
CA GLU A 100 -4.18 -1.37 -10.44
C GLU A 100 -4.18 -0.87 -11.89
N LYS A 101 -3.88 0.41 -12.20
CA LYS A 101 -4.08 0.94 -13.56
C LYS A 101 -3.07 1.92 -14.16
N GLU A 102 -2.11 2.52 -13.46
CA GLU A 102 -1.00 3.27 -14.11
C GLU A 102 0.07 3.77 -13.11
N LYS A 103 1.26 4.12 -13.62
CA LYS A 103 2.48 4.63 -12.95
C LYS A 103 2.62 4.32 -11.45
N VAL A 104 3.33 3.23 -11.16
CA VAL A 104 3.78 2.81 -9.82
C VAL A 104 4.61 3.94 -9.17
N LYS A 105 4.01 4.75 -8.29
CA LYS A 105 4.76 5.70 -7.47
C LYS A 105 5.47 4.95 -6.35
N GLY A 106 6.74 4.59 -6.57
CA GLY A 106 7.58 3.92 -5.58
C GLY A 106 8.08 4.85 -4.49
N TRP A 107 8.38 4.28 -3.32
CA TRP A 107 9.04 4.96 -2.21
C TRP A 107 10.38 4.30 -1.95
N VAL A 108 11.41 5.10 -1.70
CA VAL A 108 12.71 4.60 -1.24
C VAL A 108 12.95 5.14 0.15
N ILE A 109 13.10 4.23 1.12
CA ILE A 109 13.45 4.57 2.50
C ILE A 109 14.88 4.11 2.75
N ARG A 110 15.68 4.96 3.39
CA ARG A 110 17.06 4.64 3.76
C ARG A 110 17.21 4.79 5.26
N GLU A 111 17.68 3.74 5.91
CA GLU A 111 18.00 3.71 7.33
C GLU A 111 19.51 3.62 7.52
N SER A 112 20.01 4.31 8.55
CA SER A 112 21.42 4.32 8.93
C SER A 112 21.54 4.25 10.45
N LEU A 113 22.54 3.54 10.94
CA LEU A 113 22.84 3.45 12.37
C LEU A 113 23.61 4.70 12.82
N VAL A 114 23.03 5.49 13.73
CA VAL A 114 23.66 6.70 14.26
C VAL A 114 24.70 6.32 15.31
N GLY A 115 25.90 6.91 15.23
CA GLY A 115 27.00 6.66 16.18
C GLY A 115 27.74 5.33 15.98
N ALA A 116 27.38 4.55 14.96
CA ALA A 116 28.07 3.31 14.62
C ALA A 116 29.23 3.57 13.65
N SER A 117 30.36 2.88 13.87
CA SER A 117 31.46 2.78 12.90
C SER A 117 31.40 1.40 12.25
N ILE A 118 30.94 1.33 11.00
CA ILE A 118 30.72 0.07 10.29
C ILE A 118 31.92 -0.18 9.37
N SER A 119 32.69 -1.23 9.67
CA SER A 119 33.86 -1.63 8.88
C SER A 119 33.62 -2.87 8.02
N ASN A 120 32.68 -3.74 8.40
CA ASN A 120 32.39 -4.96 7.67
C ASN A 120 30.95 -5.44 7.87
N VAL A 121 30.21 -5.60 6.77
CA VAL A 121 28.86 -6.16 6.75
C VAL A 121 28.93 -7.61 6.32
N LYS A 122 28.50 -8.52 7.20
CA LYS A 122 28.49 -9.97 6.96
C LYS A 122 27.19 -10.59 7.46
N GLY A 123 26.75 -11.67 6.82
CA GLY A 123 25.75 -12.56 7.38
C GLY A 123 26.35 -13.36 8.53
N GLU A 124 25.55 -13.61 9.57
CA GLU A 124 25.99 -14.40 10.73
C GLU A 124 25.74 -15.90 10.49
N GLU A 125 24.49 -16.25 10.17
CA GLU A 125 24.06 -17.63 9.96
C GLU A 125 23.35 -17.79 8.62
N GLU A 126 23.51 -18.97 8.00
CA GLU A 126 22.76 -19.34 6.82
C GLU A 126 21.32 -19.74 7.20
N ALA A 127 20.34 -19.10 6.59
CA ALA A 127 18.94 -19.45 6.81
C ALA A 127 18.50 -20.57 5.86
N VAL A 128 18.06 -21.69 6.44
CA VAL A 128 17.43 -22.79 5.70
C VAL A 128 16.05 -22.35 5.21
N THR A 129 15.90 -22.21 3.89
CA THR A 129 14.61 -21.87 3.26
C THR A 129 14.38 -22.64 1.95
N LYS A 130 13.12 -22.75 1.55
CA LYS A 130 12.74 -23.37 0.27
C LYS A 130 12.78 -22.30 -0.82
N VAL A 131 13.73 -22.43 -1.74
CA VAL A 131 13.80 -21.60 -2.95
C VAL A 131 13.25 -22.36 -4.15
N SER A 132 12.64 -21.64 -5.09
CA SER A 132 12.31 -22.16 -6.41
C SER A 132 13.30 -21.56 -7.40
N TYR A 133 14.09 -22.39 -8.07
CA TYR A 133 15.12 -21.95 -9.02
C TYR A 133 14.86 -22.60 -10.39
N PHE A 134 15.12 -21.85 -11.45
CA PHE A 134 15.12 -22.36 -12.82
C PHE A 134 16.57 -22.58 -13.24
N LYS A 135 16.97 -23.84 -13.44
CA LYS A 135 18.20 -24.15 -14.16
C LYS A 135 17.85 -24.13 -15.65
N GLY A 136 18.35 -23.12 -16.36
CA GLY A 136 18.20 -23.05 -17.82
C GLY A 136 18.72 -24.31 -18.49
N LYS A 137 18.03 -24.74 -19.54
CA LYS A 137 18.50 -25.76 -20.49
C LYS A 137 19.14 -25.00 -21.65
N ASP A 138 20.41 -24.59 -21.51
CA ASP A 138 21.21 -24.23 -22.68
C ASP A 138 22.67 -24.59 -22.40
N PRO A 139 23.22 -25.62 -23.08
CA PRO A 139 24.65 -25.76 -23.25
C PRO A 139 25.07 -24.79 -24.37
N SER A 140 25.77 -23.73 -24.00
CA SER A 140 26.59 -22.96 -24.96
C SER A 140 27.73 -23.80 -25.51
#